data_AF-A0A6P0UVG4-F1
#
_entry.id   AF-A0A6P0UVG4-F1
#
_cell.length_a   1.000
_cell.length_b   1.000
_cell.length_c   1.000
_cell.angle_alpha   90.00
_cell.angle_beta   90.00
_cell.angle_gamma   90.00
#
_symmetry.space_group_name_H-M   'P 1'
#
loop_
_entity.id
_entity.type
_entity.pdbx_description
1 polymer ?
#
loop_
_entity_poly.entity_id
_entity_poly.type
_entity_poly.pdbx_seq_one_letter_code
_entity_poly.pdbx_strand_id
1 'polypeptide(L)'
;MKKLICMSLILLYGSCAAQKEVLLDNQNLKFGLSKTRCLGKCPVYHFKVYENGDMVYHGIENVDKEGTHMLKLSSAEMEELEQAFTKIGFKSLELPRKGVIRDMPFTILTFEGKKLRYQPGGSTKELKNLVLRIEEMIVGKIGV
;
A
#
# COMPACT_ATOMS: atom_id res chain seq x y z
N MET A 1 -13.00 42.65 47.88
CA MET A 1 -12.39 41.75 48.88
C MET A 1 -12.32 40.36 48.28
N LYS A 2 -11.09 39.77 48.26
CA LYS A 2 -10.72 38.34 48.42
C LYS A 2 -11.72 37.28 47.90
N LYS A 3 -11.38 36.22 47.17
CA LYS A 3 -10.14 35.54 46.71
C LYS A 3 -10.67 34.42 45.79
N LEU A 4 -10.07 34.21 44.61
CA LEU A 4 -9.35 32.98 44.24
C LEU A 4 -10.02 31.63 44.59
N ILE A 5 -10.49 30.91 43.55
CA ILE A 5 -10.28 29.46 43.32
C ILE A 5 -10.24 29.28 41.78
N CYS A 6 -9.07 29.25 41.16
CA CYS A 6 -8.24 28.06 40.87
C CYS A 6 -8.88 27.05 39.92
N MET A 7 -8.21 26.91 38.76
CA MET A 7 -7.77 25.63 38.23
C MET A 7 -8.81 24.76 37.50
N SER A 8 -8.95 24.99 36.19
CA SER A 8 -8.76 23.93 35.18
C SER A 8 -8.72 24.54 33.76
N LEU A 9 -7.69 25.35 33.50
CA LEU A 9 -7.17 25.49 32.14
C LEU A 9 -6.13 24.39 31.98
N ILE A 10 -6.06 23.75 30.81
CA ILE A 10 -5.20 22.60 30.44
C ILE A 10 -5.93 21.25 30.59
N LEU A 11 -6.45 20.74 29.47
CA LEU A 11 -6.27 19.35 28.97
C LEU A 11 -7.17 19.13 27.73
N LEU A 12 -6.89 19.82 26.62
CA LEU A 12 -7.39 19.44 25.29
C LEU A 12 -6.30 19.65 24.23
N TYR A 13 -5.09 19.14 24.49
CA TYR A 13 -4.07 18.92 23.45
C TYR A 13 -3.77 17.42 23.39
N GLY A 14 -4.81 16.64 23.09
CA GLY A 14 -4.70 15.22 22.90
C GLY A 14 -5.02 14.86 21.46
N SER A 15 -3.99 14.45 20.73
CA SER A 15 -4.08 13.68 19.48
C SER A 15 -4.18 14.43 18.15
N CYS A 16 -3.13 15.21 17.83
CA CYS A 16 -2.84 15.60 16.44
C CYS A 16 -2.20 14.44 15.63
N ALA A 17 -1.82 13.34 16.27
CA ALA A 17 -1.15 12.20 15.62
C ALA A 17 -2.12 11.23 14.95
N ALA A 18 -3.27 10.93 15.58
CA ALA A 18 -4.25 10.00 15.03
C ALA A 18 -4.96 10.52 13.76
N GLN A 19 -5.06 11.84 13.62
CA GLN A 19 -5.71 12.47 12.47
C GLN A 19 -4.84 12.43 11.20
N LYS A 20 -3.51 12.36 11.35
CA LYS A 20 -2.56 12.31 10.23
C LYS A 20 -2.60 10.97 9.48
N GLU A 21 -2.82 9.87 10.19
CA GLU A 21 -2.97 8.53 9.58
C GLU A 21 -4.27 8.40 8.77
N VAL A 22 -5.36 9.03 9.22
CA VAL A 22 -6.67 8.97 8.53
C VAL A 22 -6.70 9.85 7.27
N LEU A 23 -6.00 10.99 7.26
CA LEU A 23 -5.96 11.90 6.10
C LEU A 23 -5.12 11.40 4.92
N LEU A 24 -4.11 10.56 5.18
CA LEU A 24 -3.32 9.93 4.13
C LEU A 24 -4.08 8.82 3.40
N ASP A 25 -5.18 8.29 3.97
CA ASP A 25 -5.74 7.03 3.47
C ASP A 25 -6.64 7.16 2.23
N ASN A 26 -7.17 8.34 1.86
CA ASN A 26 -8.18 8.39 0.77
C ASN A 26 -8.14 9.55 -0.25
N GLN A 27 -7.17 10.47 -0.25
CA GLN A 27 -7.14 11.53 -1.29
C GLN A 27 -5.92 11.56 -2.21
N ASN A 28 -4.83 10.84 -1.90
CA ASN A 28 -3.59 10.93 -2.70
C ASN A 28 -2.92 9.57 -2.98
N LEU A 29 -3.63 8.43 -2.82
CA LEU A 29 -3.03 7.12 -3.11
C LEU A 29 -2.88 6.95 -4.63
N LYS A 30 -1.64 6.94 -5.11
CA LYS A 30 -1.34 6.78 -6.53
C LYS A 30 -1.18 5.31 -6.91
N PHE A 31 -0.38 4.56 -6.15
CA PHE A 31 -0.09 3.15 -6.39
C PHE A 31 -0.31 2.32 -5.14
N GLY A 32 -0.73 1.07 -5.32
CA GLY A 32 -0.81 0.11 -4.23
C GLY A 32 -0.60 -1.32 -4.67
N LEU A 33 0.06 -2.12 -3.84
CA LEU A 33 0.20 -3.56 -3.97
C LEU A 33 -0.09 -4.19 -2.60
N SER A 34 -0.93 -5.21 -2.55
CA SER A 34 -1.16 -5.98 -1.32
C SER A 34 -1.26 -7.46 -1.61
N LYS A 35 -0.69 -8.27 -0.71
CA LYS A 35 -0.80 -9.73 -0.70
C LYS A 35 -1.57 -10.16 0.54
N THR A 36 -2.64 -10.95 0.35
CA THR A 36 -3.45 -11.44 1.49
C THR A 36 -2.87 -12.73 2.07
N ARG A 37 -3.32 -13.09 3.27
CA ARG A 37 -3.01 -14.36 3.93
C ARG A 37 -3.43 -15.58 3.08
N CYS A 38 -2.74 -16.69 3.31
CA CYS A 38 -3.04 -18.04 2.81
C CYS A 38 -2.85 -19.05 3.96
N LEU A 39 -3.11 -20.36 3.76
CA LEU A 39 -2.89 -21.38 4.81
C LEU A 39 -1.43 -21.86 4.94
N GLY A 40 -0.53 -21.34 4.11
CA GLY A 40 0.90 -21.65 4.12
C GLY A 40 1.76 -20.45 4.53
N LYS A 41 2.99 -20.40 4.02
CA LYS A 41 3.97 -19.33 4.29
C LYS A 41 3.94 -18.23 3.24
N CYS A 42 2.77 -17.87 2.73
CA CYS A 42 2.70 -16.80 1.74
C CYS A 42 3.05 -15.46 2.39
N PRO A 43 3.84 -14.60 1.72
CA PRO A 43 4.14 -13.27 2.23
C PRO A 43 2.86 -12.43 2.31
N VAL A 44 2.70 -11.72 3.42
CA VAL A 44 1.54 -10.85 3.68
C VAL A 44 2.06 -9.45 3.94
N TYR A 45 1.66 -8.51 3.10
CA TYR A 45 2.08 -7.12 3.24
C TYR A 45 1.16 -6.16 2.50
N HIS A 46 1.31 -4.88 2.82
CA HIS A 46 0.77 -3.74 2.09
C HIS A 46 1.89 -2.83 1.63
N PHE A 47 1.83 -2.40 0.39
CA PHE A 47 2.69 -1.38 -0.19
C PHE A 47 1.79 -0.30 -0.78
N LYS A 48 2.02 0.96 -0.38
CA LYS A 48 1.27 2.14 -0.82
C LYS A 48 2.27 3.21 -1.23
N VAL A 49 1.95 3.92 -2.31
CA VAL A 49 2.70 5.09 -2.75
C VAL A 49 1.71 6.21 -3.06
N TYR A 50 2.01 7.40 -2.55
CA TYR A 50 1.15 8.57 -2.67
C TYR A 50 1.63 9.51 -3.79
N GLU A 51 0.77 10.41 -4.26
CA GLU A 51 1.05 11.39 -5.33
C GLU A 51 2.32 12.21 -5.06
N ASN A 52 2.62 12.49 -3.80
CA ASN A 52 3.81 13.24 -3.38
C ASN A 52 5.09 12.37 -3.31
N GLY A 53 5.03 11.10 -3.71
CA GLY A 53 6.12 10.14 -3.67
C GLY A 53 6.36 9.48 -2.32
N ASP A 54 5.56 9.76 -1.28
CA ASP A 54 5.67 9.07 0.00
C ASP A 54 5.31 7.59 -0.20
N MET A 55 6.18 6.71 0.27
CA MET A 55 6.08 5.26 0.17
C MET A 55 5.90 4.67 1.56
N VAL A 56 4.92 3.78 1.71
CA VAL A 56 4.68 3.03 2.94
C VAL A 56 4.62 1.55 2.61
N TYR A 57 5.53 0.79 3.19
CA TYR A 57 5.49 -0.67 3.21
C TYR A 57 5.14 -1.13 4.62
N HIS A 58 4.18 -2.03 4.73
CA HIS A 58 3.78 -2.66 5.98
C HIS A 58 3.83 -4.17 5.81
N GLY A 59 4.92 -4.77 6.29
CA GLY A 59 5.10 -6.22 6.32
C GLY A 59 4.35 -6.82 7.51
N ILE A 60 3.60 -7.90 7.27
CA ILE A 60 2.70 -8.49 8.28
C ILE A 60 3.15 -9.87 8.70
N GLU A 61 3.40 -10.77 7.75
CA GLU A 61 3.72 -12.18 8.04
C GLU A 61 4.50 -12.80 6.87
N ASN A 62 5.43 -13.71 7.18
CA ASN A 62 6.24 -14.44 6.21
C ASN A 62 6.99 -13.50 5.23
N VAL A 63 7.48 -12.37 5.73
CA VAL A 63 8.28 -11.39 4.99
C VAL A 63 9.55 -11.10 5.78
N ASP A 64 10.64 -10.74 5.08
CA ASP A 64 11.94 -10.52 5.73
C ASP A 64 11.96 -9.29 6.65
N LYS A 65 11.08 -8.30 6.38
CA LYS A 65 10.90 -7.11 7.23
C LYS A 65 9.43 -6.95 7.60
N GLU A 66 9.10 -7.27 8.84
CA GLU A 66 7.80 -6.98 9.42
C GLU A 66 7.72 -5.53 9.92
N GLY A 67 6.50 -5.03 10.14
CA GLY A 67 6.23 -3.67 10.61
C GLY A 67 6.14 -2.63 9.49
N THR A 68 6.00 -1.36 9.90
CA THR A 68 5.82 -0.24 8.99
C THR A 68 7.15 0.43 8.67
N HIS A 69 7.46 0.54 7.38
CA HIS A 69 8.64 1.17 6.82
C HIS A 69 8.19 2.30 5.88
N MET A 70 8.61 3.53 6.19
CA MET A 70 8.24 4.72 5.44
C MET A 70 9.47 5.31 4.76
N LEU A 71 9.38 5.49 3.45
CA LEU A 71 10.46 5.98 2.60
C LEU A 71 9.86 6.96 1.57
N LYS A 72 10.70 7.45 0.67
CA LYS A 72 10.27 8.31 -0.43
C LYS A 72 10.80 7.78 -1.76
N LEU A 73 9.93 7.72 -2.75
CA LEU A 73 10.32 7.50 -4.13
C LEU A 73 10.79 8.81 -4.75
N SER A 74 11.83 8.71 -5.58
CA SER A 74 12.25 9.77 -6.47
C SER A 74 11.22 9.99 -7.59
N SER A 75 11.26 11.15 -8.23
CA SER A 75 10.41 11.43 -9.38
C SER A 75 10.61 10.42 -10.53
N ALA A 76 11.84 9.95 -10.74
CA ALA A 76 12.14 8.94 -11.75
C ALA A 76 11.48 7.59 -11.44
N GLU A 77 11.50 7.16 -10.18
CA GLU A 77 10.85 5.91 -9.74
C GLU A 77 9.31 6.01 -9.81
N MET A 78 8.76 7.19 -9.49
CA MET A 78 7.34 7.46 -9.66
C MET A 78 6.91 7.36 -11.11
N GLU A 79 7.67 7.99 -12.02
CA GLU A 79 7.43 7.94 -13.46
C GLU A 79 7.55 6.50 -13.99
N GLU A 80 8.56 5.76 -13.54
CA GLU A 80 8.76 4.37 -13.92
C GLU A 80 7.56 3.47 -13.55
N LEU A 81 7.04 3.62 -12.32
CA LEU A 81 5.84 2.90 -11.90
C LEU A 81 4.63 3.31 -12.74
N GLU A 82 4.43 4.60 -12.97
CA GLU A 82 3.34 5.11 -13.81
C GLU A 82 3.39 4.52 -15.22
N GLN A 83 4.57 4.49 -15.83
CA GLN A 83 4.81 3.87 -17.12
C GLN A 83 4.52 2.36 -17.11
N ALA A 84 4.89 1.64 -16.03
CA ALA A 84 4.63 0.21 -15.92
C ALA A 84 3.11 -0.11 -15.87
N PHE A 85 2.33 0.69 -15.13
CA PHE A 85 0.87 0.54 -15.07
C PHE A 85 0.17 0.96 -16.37
N THR A 86 0.59 2.08 -16.97
CA THR A 86 0.00 2.57 -18.22
C THR A 86 0.30 1.65 -19.40
N LYS A 87 1.51 1.09 -19.50
CA LYS A 87 1.93 0.16 -20.55
C LYS A 87 1.05 -1.08 -20.64
N ILE A 88 0.53 -1.57 -19.52
CA ILE A 88 -0.37 -2.74 -19.49
C ILE A 88 -1.84 -2.34 -19.62
N GLY A 89 -2.14 -1.07 -19.85
CA GLY A 89 -3.50 -0.55 -19.93
C GLY A 89 -4.28 -0.75 -18.64
N PHE A 90 -3.65 -0.63 -17.46
CA PHE A 90 -4.26 -1.05 -16.19
C PHE A 90 -5.64 -0.41 -15.95
N LYS A 91 -5.83 0.87 -16.31
CA LYS A 91 -7.10 1.59 -16.16
C LYS A 91 -8.27 0.94 -16.91
N SER A 92 -8.04 0.31 -18.06
CA SER A 92 -9.07 -0.43 -18.82
C SER A 92 -8.99 -1.95 -18.65
N LEU A 93 -7.94 -2.46 -18.00
CA LEU A 93 -7.74 -3.91 -17.81
C LEU A 93 -8.88 -4.55 -17.01
N GLU A 94 -9.50 -5.57 -17.59
CA GLU A 94 -10.46 -6.44 -16.93
C GLU A 94 -9.92 -7.87 -16.90
N LEU A 95 -10.10 -8.55 -15.78
CA LEU A 95 -9.74 -9.96 -15.66
C LEU A 95 -10.99 -10.83 -15.80
N PRO A 96 -10.89 -11.97 -16.51
CA PRO A 96 -12.01 -12.90 -16.59
C PRO A 96 -12.40 -13.33 -15.17
N ARG A 97 -13.71 -13.40 -14.90
CA ARG A 97 -14.22 -13.94 -13.65
C ARG A 97 -13.86 -15.41 -13.56
N LYS A 98 -12.79 -15.71 -12.82
CA LYS A 98 -12.44 -17.08 -12.42
C LYS A 98 -13.05 -17.35 -11.05
N GLY A 99 -13.39 -18.61 -10.78
CA GLY A 99 -13.78 -19.05 -9.45
C GLY A 99 -12.68 -18.74 -8.43
N VAL A 100 -13.08 -18.40 -7.21
CA VAL A 100 -12.15 -18.20 -6.11
C VAL A 100 -11.64 -19.56 -5.65
N ILE A 101 -10.31 -19.74 -5.69
CA ILE A 101 -9.62 -20.90 -5.17
C ILE A 101 -9.46 -20.69 -3.66
N ARG A 102 -9.97 -21.60 -2.83
CA ARG A 102 -9.77 -21.51 -1.37
C ARG A 102 -8.28 -21.55 -1.02
N ASP A 103 -7.94 -20.87 0.05
CA ASP A 103 -6.59 -20.87 0.65
C ASP A 103 -5.48 -20.30 -0.24
N MET A 104 -5.82 -19.76 -1.41
CA MET A 104 -4.91 -19.07 -2.32
C MET A 104 -4.95 -17.55 -2.05
N PRO A 105 -3.79 -16.89 -1.88
CA PRO A 105 -3.76 -15.47 -1.59
C PRO A 105 -4.27 -14.65 -2.78
N PHE A 106 -4.89 -13.52 -2.47
CA PHE A 106 -5.15 -12.48 -3.45
C PHE A 106 -3.94 -11.56 -3.57
N THR A 107 -3.65 -11.16 -4.80
CA THR A 107 -2.90 -9.95 -5.09
C THR A 107 -3.90 -8.84 -5.41
N ILE A 108 -3.71 -7.68 -4.78
CA ILE A 108 -4.54 -6.49 -5.01
C ILE A 108 -3.61 -5.39 -5.50
N LEU A 109 -3.84 -4.93 -6.72
CA LEU A 109 -3.17 -3.77 -7.30
C LEU A 109 -4.11 -2.58 -7.27
N THR A 110 -3.55 -1.40 -6.99
CA THR A 110 -4.26 -0.12 -7.07
C THR A 110 -3.45 0.85 -7.93
N PHE A 111 -4.10 1.53 -8.85
CA PHE A 111 -3.51 2.63 -9.62
C PHE A 111 -4.58 3.70 -9.87
N GLU A 112 -4.33 4.91 -9.34
CA GLU A 112 -5.20 6.08 -9.48
C GLU A 112 -6.69 5.75 -9.23
N GLY A 113 -6.96 5.18 -8.06
CA GLY A 113 -8.31 4.79 -7.63
C GLY A 113 -8.86 3.49 -8.20
N LYS A 114 -8.35 2.99 -9.34
CA LYS A 114 -8.75 1.67 -9.85
C LYS A 114 -8.10 0.57 -9.03
N LYS A 115 -8.90 -0.39 -8.56
CA LYS A 115 -8.42 -1.59 -7.85
C LYS A 115 -8.64 -2.83 -8.71
N LEU A 116 -7.61 -3.67 -8.84
CA LEU A 116 -7.67 -4.98 -9.47
C LEU A 116 -7.29 -6.06 -8.47
N ARG A 117 -8.23 -6.95 -8.18
CA ARG A 117 -8.05 -8.06 -7.23
C ARG A 117 -8.11 -9.38 -7.97
N TYR A 118 -7.08 -10.21 -7.81
CA TYR A 118 -6.99 -11.51 -8.47
C TYR A 118 -6.16 -12.51 -7.66
N GLN A 119 -6.36 -13.80 -7.94
CA GLN A 119 -5.48 -14.87 -7.45
C GLN A 119 -4.45 -15.23 -8.52
N PRO A 120 -3.29 -15.81 -8.17
CA PRO A 120 -2.21 -16.12 -9.11
C PRO A 120 -2.65 -16.84 -10.40
N GLY A 121 -3.63 -17.75 -10.34
CA GLY A 121 -4.18 -18.45 -11.52
C GLY A 121 -4.96 -17.56 -12.50
N GLY A 122 -5.36 -16.36 -12.08
CA GLY A 122 -6.01 -15.34 -12.91
C GLY A 122 -5.05 -14.29 -13.48
N SER A 123 -3.76 -14.37 -13.18
CA SER A 123 -2.77 -13.37 -13.58
C SER A 123 -2.28 -13.58 -15.01
N THR A 124 -2.23 -12.50 -15.81
CA THR A 124 -1.52 -12.48 -17.10
C THR A 124 -0.01 -12.35 -16.88
N LYS A 125 0.79 -12.53 -17.94
CA LYS A 125 2.26 -12.37 -17.89
C LYS A 125 2.64 -10.94 -17.55
N GLU A 126 1.90 -9.97 -18.09
CA GLU A 126 2.10 -8.54 -17.90
C GLU A 126 1.85 -8.15 -16.43
N LEU A 127 0.79 -8.68 -15.82
CA LEU A 127 0.52 -8.48 -14.40
C LEU A 127 1.60 -9.09 -13.50
N LYS A 128 2.10 -10.29 -13.84
CA LYS A 128 3.20 -10.91 -13.09
C LYS A 128 4.45 -10.04 -13.16
N ASN A 129 4.80 -9.55 -14.35
CA ASN A 129 5.97 -8.69 -14.54
C ASN A 129 5.83 -7.36 -13.79
N LEU A 130 4.64 -6.74 -13.80
CA LEU A 130 4.38 -5.52 -13.03
C LEU A 130 4.57 -5.75 -11.52
N VAL A 131 4.02 -6.85 -10.99
CA VAL A 131 4.17 -7.19 -9.57
C VAL A 131 5.62 -7.45 -9.21
N LEU A 132 6.35 -8.24 -10.01
CA LEU A 132 7.78 -8.49 -9.80
C LEU A 132 8.58 -7.19 -9.79
N ARG A 133 8.27 -6.27 -10.71
CA ARG A 133 8.96 -4.96 -10.77
C ARG A 133 8.72 -4.13 -9.51
N ILE A 134 7.50 -4.13 -8.98
CA ILE A 134 7.18 -3.44 -7.72
C ILE A 134 7.91 -4.14 -6.56
N GLU A 135 7.94 -5.47 -6.53
CA GLU A 135 8.65 -6.25 -5.49
C GLU A 135 10.16 -5.98 -5.51
N GLU A 136 10.80 -5.91 -6.70
CA GLU A 136 12.21 -5.49 -6.86
C GLU A 136 12.47 -4.08 -6.31
N MET A 137 11.55 -3.13 -6.55
CA MET A 137 11.66 -1.78 -6.01
C MET A 137 11.57 -1.77 -4.48
N ILE A 138 10.68 -2.57 -3.89
CA ILE A 138 10.56 -2.72 -2.43
C ILE A 138 11.86 -3.26 -1.85
N VAL A 139 12.41 -4.33 -2.44
CA VAL A 139 13.71 -4.93 -2.08
C VAL A 139 14.81 -3.88 -2.09
N GLY A 140 14.96 -3.13 -3.19
CA GLY A 140 16.00 -2.11 -3.31
C GLY A 140 15.86 -0.95 -2.31
N LYS A 141 14.64 -0.63 -1.88
CA LYS A 141 14.36 0.48 -0.95
C LYS A 141 14.48 0.11 0.52
N ILE A 142 14.05 -1.09 0.88
CA ILE A 142 13.92 -1.51 2.30
C ILE A 142 15.07 -2.44 2.70
N GLY A 143 15.78 -3.03 1.72
CA GLY A 143 16.78 -4.06 1.99
C GLY A 143 16.14 -5.33 2.56
N VAL A 144 15.04 -5.76 1.92
CA VAL A 144 14.43 -7.10 2.11
C VAL A 144 15.03 -8.06 1.10
#